data_AF-S0JBQ8-F1
#
_entry.id   AF-S0JBQ8-F1
#
_cell.length_a   1.000
_cell.length_b   1.000
_cell.length_c   1.000
_cell.angle_alpha   90.00
_cell.angle_beta   90.00
_cell.angle_gamma   90.00
#
_symmetry.space_group_name_H-M   'P 1'
#
loop_
_entity.id
_entity.type
_entity.pdbx_description
1 polymer ?
#
loop_
_entity_poly.entity_id
_entity_poly.type
_entity_poly.pdbx_seq_one_letter_code
_entity_poly.pdbx_strand_id
1 'polypeptide(L)'
;MKQIDLEELKKVDVRTVDVSALEDIEKVKVDRSLSAGERWRDFAEKIKNPFCFICNGMIVKISYSEGKESLENKLVQLCMSMEE
;
A
#
# COMPACT_ATOMS: atom_id res chain seq x y z
N MET A 1 2.12 14.40 -16.72
CA MET A 1 1.75 13.25 -15.88
C MET A 1 0.27 13.00 -16.06
N LYS A 2 -0.16 11.77 -16.37
CA LYS A 2 -1.58 11.43 -16.18
C LYS A 2 -1.86 11.58 -14.69
N GLN A 3 -2.93 12.27 -14.34
CA GLN A 3 -3.35 12.40 -12.96
C GLN A 3 -3.63 11.00 -12.42
N ILE A 4 -2.71 10.47 -11.62
CA ILE A 4 -2.90 9.19 -10.94
C ILE A 4 -3.98 9.47 -9.91
N ASP A 5 -5.19 8.99 -10.18
CA ASP A 5 -6.26 9.06 -9.22
C ASP A 5 -6.03 8.00 -8.13
N LEU A 6 -5.39 8.44 -7.05
CA LEU A 6 -5.11 7.61 -5.87
C LEU A 6 -6.38 7.00 -5.30
N GLU A 7 -7.55 7.64 -5.44
CA GLU A 7 -8.80 7.11 -4.93
C GLU A 7 -9.30 5.93 -5.76
N GLU A 8 -9.10 5.94 -7.08
CA GLU A 8 -9.42 4.80 -7.93
C GLU A 8 -8.47 3.61 -7.68
N LEU A 9 -7.18 3.88 -7.45
CA LEU A 9 -6.21 2.83 -7.13
C LEU A 9 -6.52 2.11 -5.81
N LYS A 10 -7.07 2.82 -4.81
CA LYS A 10 -7.52 2.23 -3.53
C LYS A 10 -8.71 1.28 -3.68
N LYS A 11 -9.58 1.54 -4.67
CA LYS A 11 -10.83 0.78 -4.87
C LYS A 11 -10.62 -0.60 -5.49
N VAL A 12 -9.42 -0.87 -6.04
CA VAL A 12 -9.08 -2.18 -6.63
C VAL A 12 -9.37 -3.32 -5.66
N ASP A 13 -10.12 -4.32 -6.10
CA ASP A 13 -10.41 -5.53 -5.31
C ASP A 13 -9.37 -6.61 -5.62
N VAL A 14 -8.66 -7.04 -4.58
CA VAL A 14 -7.62 -8.08 -4.63
C VAL A 14 -8.13 -9.43 -5.15
N ARG A 15 -9.44 -9.69 -5.01
CA ARG A 15 -10.05 -10.97 -5.39
C ARG A 15 -10.37 -11.08 -6.88
N THR A 16 -10.47 -9.94 -7.56
CA THR A 16 -10.93 -9.86 -8.96
C THR A 16 -9.96 -9.10 -9.87
N VAL A 17 -8.90 -8.51 -9.31
CA VAL A 17 -7.89 -7.77 -10.06
C VAL A 17 -7.17 -8.66 -11.09
N ASP A 18 -6.90 -8.08 -12.25
CA ASP A 18 -6.03 -8.69 -13.24
C ASP A 18 -4.58 -8.70 -12.73
N VAL A 19 -4.06 -9.89 -12.47
CA VAL A 19 -2.69 -10.12 -11.98
C VAL A 19 -1.64 -9.55 -12.94
N SER A 20 -1.91 -9.55 -14.25
CA SER A 20 -0.97 -9.01 -15.25
C SER A 20 -0.84 -7.48 -15.20
N ALA A 21 -1.79 -6.80 -14.55
CA ALA A 21 -1.75 -5.37 -14.32
C ALA A 21 -0.98 -4.98 -13.04
N LEU A 22 -0.57 -5.97 -12.22
CA LEU A 22 0.14 -5.75 -10.97
C LEU A 22 1.66 -5.84 -11.14
N GLU A 23 2.37 -5.03 -10.34
CA GLU A 23 3.81 -5.08 -10.26
C GLU A 23 4.28 -5.88 -9.05
N ASP A 24 5.42 -6.53 -9.19
CA ASP A 24 6.09 -7.24 -8.12
C ASP A 24 6.97 -6.26 -7.33
N ILE A 25 6.64 -6.05 -6.06
CA ILE A 25 7.32 -5.10 -5.20
C ILE A 25 8.81 -5.42 -5.02
N GLU A 26 9.19 -6.70 -5.14
CA GLU A 26 10.60 -7.12 -5.03
C GLU A 26 11.45 -6.64 -6.21
N LYS A 27 10.82 -6.35 -7.35
CA LYS A 27 11.48 -5.82 -8.56
C LYS A 27 11.60 -4.30 -8.53
N VAL A 28 10.89 -3.62 -7.62
CA VAL A 28 10.90 -2.17 -7.50
C VAL A 28 12.12 -1.70 -6.72
N LYS A 29 13.05 -1.03 -7.42
CA LYS A 29 14.23 -0.43 -6.81
C LYS A 29 13.93 0.98 -6.30
N VAL A 30 14.12 1.17 -4.99
CA VAL A 30 13.99 2.47 -4.32
C VAL A 30 15.34 3.19 -4.33
N ASP A 31 15.38 4.38 -4.94
CA ASP A 31 16.56 5.24 -4.87
C ASP A 31 16.59 5.99 -3.53
N ARG A 32 17.58 5.66 -2.71
CA ARG A 32 17.77 6.26 -1.37
C ARG A 32 18.48 7.62 -1.40
N SER A 33 19.02 8.03 -2.54
CA SER A 33 19.64 9.34 -2.71
C SER A 33 18.60 10.46 -2.89
N LEU A 34 17.38 10.12 -3.30
CA LEU A 34 16.27 11.05 -3.48
C LEU A 34 15.70 11.55 -2.14
N SER A 35 15.14 12.76 -2.15
CA SER A 35 14.34 13.24 -1.01
C SER A 35 13.13 12.34 -0.77
N ALA A 36 12.56 12.38 0.43
CA ALA A 36 11.43 11.52 0.78
C ALA A 36 10.24 11.63 -0.20
N GLY A 37 9.92 12.86 -0.64
CA GLY A 37 8.83 13.11 -1.58
C GLY A 37 9.14 12.64 -3.00
N GLU A 38 10.37 12.86 -3.48
CA GLU A 38 10.80 12.38 -4.80
C GLU A 38 10.87 10.86 -4.85
N ARG A 39 11.43 10.25 -3.80
CA ARG A 39 11.48 8.80 -3.62
C ARG A 39 10.09 8.18 -3.62
N TRP A 40 9.11 8.83 -2.98
CA TRP A 40 7.72 8.37 -3.02
C TRP A 40 7.12 8.44 -4.43
N ARG A 41 7.34 9.54 -5.15
CA ARG A 41 6.86 9.67 -6.53
C ARG A 41 7.47 8.61 -7.46
N ASP A 42 8.79 8.46 -7.41
CA ASP A 42 9.53 7.44 -8.16
C ASP A 42 9.04 6.02 -7.85
N PHE A 43 8.82 5.72 -6.57
CA PHE A 43 8.21 4.45 -6.16
C PHE A 43 6.80 4.25 -6.73
N ALA A 44 5.93 5.25 -6.58
CA ALA A 44 4.54 5.18 -7.03
C ALA A 44 4.44 4.97 -8.56
N GLU A 45 5.33 5.58 -9.33
CA GLU A 45 5.42 5.37 -10.78
C GLU A 45 5.85 3.94 -11.13
N LYS A 46 6.85 3.40 -10.42
CA LYS A 46 7.38 2.05 -10.65
C LYS A 46 6.41 0.94 -10.27
N ILE A 47 5.75 1.07 -9.11
CA ILE A 47 4.82 0.04 -8.60
C ILE A 47 3.45 0.09 -9.28
N LYS A 48 3.14 1.19 -10.01
CA LYS A 48 1.85 1.50 -10.66
C LYS A 48 0.67 1.65 -9.69
N ASN A 49 0.42 0.66 -8.83
CA ASN A 49 -0.59 0.70 -7.78
C ASN A 49 0.05 0.42 -6.41
N PRO A 50 0.29 1.45 -5.56
CA PRO A 50 0.87 1.25 -4.24
C PRO A 50 -0.07 0.58 -3.23
N PHE A 51 -1.36 0.40 -3.57
CA PHE A 51 -2.37 -0.24 -2.72
C PHE A 51 -2.63 -1.70 -3.09
N CYS A 52 -2.21 -2.17 -4.26
CA CYS A 52 -2.41 -3.55 -4.70
C CYS A 52 -1.24 -3.99 -5.58
N PHE A 53 -0.46 -4.98 -5.14
CA PHE A 53 0.78 -5.41 -5.79
C PHE A 53 1.10 -6.87 -5.45
N ILE A 54 2.10 -7.44 -6.13
CA ILE A 54 2.60 -8.79 -5.85
C ILE A 54 3.77 -8.70 -4.87
N CYS A 55 3.80 -9.59 -3.89
CA CYS A 55 4.91 -9.78 -2.96
C CYS A 55 5.15 -11.29 -2.80
N ASN A 56 6.31 -11.78 -3.22
CA ASN A 56 6.66 -13.21 -3.14
C ASN A 56 5.58 -14.14 -3.74
N GLY A 57 5.03 -13.77 -4.90
CA GLY A 57 3.98 -14.52 -5.58
C GLY A 57 2.58 -14.41 -4.96
N MET A 58 2.41 -13.63 -3.89
CA MET A 58 1.11 -13.35 -3.27
C MET A 58 0.59 -11.99 -3.71
N ILE A 59 -0.71 -11.90 -4.00
CA ILE A 59 -1.35 -10.61 -4.23
C ILE A 59 -1.67 -9.97 -2.88
N VAL A 60 -1.13 -8.78 -2.64
CA VAL A 60 -1.29 -8.03 -1.40
C VAL A 60 -2.08 -6.75 -1.70
N LYS A 61 -3.13 -6.51 -0.90
CA LYS A 61 -3.86 -5.24 -0.89
C LYS A 61 -3.67 -4.53 0.45
N ILE A 62 -3.32 -3.25 0.39
CA ILE A 62 -3.23 -2.36 1.54
C ILE A 62 -4.47 -1.47 1.57
N SER A 63 -5.13 -1.44 2.72
CA SER A 63 -6.31 -0.60 2.97
C SER A 63 -6.13 0.11 4.30
N TYR A 64 -6.59 1.35 4.39
CA TYR A 64 -6.63 2.09 5.65
C TYR A 64 -8.09 2.22 6.07
N SER A 65 -8.38 1.99 7.35
CA SER A 65 -9.72 2.29 7.88
C SER A 65 -9.97 3.79 7.86
N GLU A 66 -11.21 4.21 7.67
CA GLU A 66 -11.61 5.62 7.80
C GLU A 66 -11.53 6.15 9.25
N GLY A 67 -11.26 5.27 10.22
CA GLY A 67 -11.04 5.63 11.60
C GLY A 67 -9.79 6.51 11.77
N LYS A 68 -9.87 7.49 12.68
CA LYS A 68 -8.76 8.40 12.99
C LYS A 68 -7.68 7.78 13.87
N GLU A 69 -7.93 6.60 14.41
CA GLU A 69 -7.06 5.92 15.36
C GLU A 69 -6.07 5.02 14.63
N SER A 70 -4.80 5.13 14.98
CA SER A 70 -3.74 4.35 14.34
C SER A 70 -3.84 2.86 14.71
N LEU A 71 -3.22 1.99 13.92
CA LEU A 71 -3.16 0.56 14.21
C LEU A 71 -2.50 0.31 15.58
N GLU A 72 -1.44 1.07 15.89
CA GLU A 72 -0.72 0.99 17.16
C GLU A 72 -1.65 1.28 18.34
N ASN A 73 -2.45 2.35 18.26
CA ASN A 73 -3.40 2.68 19.32
C ASN A 73 -4.46 1.59 19.50
N LYS A 74 -4.98 1.02 18.40
CA LYS A 74 -5.92 -0.10 18.46
C LYS A 74 -5.30 -1.36 19.08
N LEU A 75 -4.03 -1.64 18.79
CA LEU A 75 -3.31 -2.76 19.39
C LEU A 75 -3.11 -2.54 20.91
N VAL A 76 -2.78 -1.32 21.33
CA VAL A 76 -2.71 -0.98 22.76
C VAL A 76 -4.05 -1.18 23.45
N GLN A 77 -5.15 -0.68 22.88
CA GLN A 77 -6.49 -0.88 23.42
C GLN A 77 -6.88 -2.36 23.53
N LEU A 78 -6.55 -3.17 22.52
CA LEU A 78 -6.80 -4.61 22.55
C LEU A 78 -6.05 -5.27 23.71
N CYS A 79 -4.77 -4.95 23.91
CA CYS A 79 -4.00 -5.50 25.04
C CYS A 79 -4.63 -5.11 26.38
N MET A 80 -5.02 -3.84 26.55
CA MET A 80 -5.69 -3.37 27.77
C MET A 80 -7.02 -4.09 28.02
N SER A 81 -7.81 -4.36 26.98
CA SER A 81 -9.08 -5.08 27.12
C SER A 81 -8.95 -6.56 27.50
N MET A 82 -7.76 -7.14 27.37
CA MET A 82 -7.48 -8.53 27.73
C MET A 82 -7.03 -8.69 29.20
N GLU A 83 -6.81 -7.58 29.90
CA GLU A 83 -6.43 -7.56 31.32
C GLU A 83 -7.64 -7.47 32.27
N GLU A 84 -8.86 -7.29 31.73
CA GLU A 84 -10.15 -7.35 32.45
C GLU A 84 -10.79 -8.74 32.36
#